data_AF-A0A1U7JDL1-F1
#
_entry.id   AF-A0A1U7JDL1-F1
#
_cell.length_a   1.000
_cell.length_b   1.000
_cell.length_c   1.000
_cell.angle_alpha   90.00
_cell.angle_beta   90.00
_cell.angle_gamma   90.00
#
_symmetry.space_group_name_H-M   'P 1'
#
loop_
_entity.id
_entity.type
_entity.pdbx_description
1 polymer ?
#
loop_
_entity_poly.entity_id
_entity_poly.type
_entity_poly.pdbx_seq_one_letter_code
_entity_poly.pdbx_strand_id
1 'polypeptide(L)'
;MAAAGGFLITVDRLILSVFVVELVTRIYAYGPRFFTGAWNLFDTVIIGIALVPATGPASVLRALRILRVLRLISVVPSLRKVIGGLMAALPGMGSVVLLMALVFYVFSVMATKLYGAVFPEWFGSIAASAYTLFQVMTLESWSMGIVRPVMEEFPSAWLFFLPFILCTAFTVLNLFIGIMVSAMQQEHEQTAEKDRQMIHTETELVLSEVRALRKEVAELRKQTSEKT
;
A
#
# COMPACT_ATOMS: atom_id res chain seq x y z
N MET A 1 39.72 11.07 -4.00
CA MET A 1 38.38 10.73 -3.46
C MET A 1 38.16 11.10 -1.98
N ALA A 2 39.08 11.79 -1.30
CA ALA A 2 38.91 12.17 0.12
C ALA A 2 38.23 13.54 0.35
N ALA A 3 38.38 14.49 -0.59
CA ALA A 3 37.84 15.85 -0.45
C ALA A 3 36.31 15.95 -0.64
N ALA A 4 35.74 15.11 -1.51
CA ALA A 4 34.29 15.09 -1.76
C ALA A 4 33.50 14.55 -0.56
N GLY A 5 34.08 13.67 0.25
CA GLY A 5 33.41 13.09 1.42
C GLY A 5 33.07 14.14 2.49
N GLY A 6 34.03 15.02 2.82
CA GLY A 6 33.81 16.06 3.82
C GLY A 6 32.76 17.10 3.39
N PHE A 7 32.83 17.54 2.12
CA PHE A 7 31.84 18.47 1.56
C PHE A 7 30.43 17.88 1.55
N LEU A 8 30.27 16.64 1.07
CA LEU A 8 28.97 15.96 1.01
C LEU A 8 28.38 15.74 2.41
N ILE A 9 29.20 15.39 3.41
CA ILE A 9 28.73 15.22 4.79
C ILE A 9 28.27 16.54 5.40
N THR A 10 28.98 17.64 5.14
CA THR A 10 28.58 18.96 5.65
C THR A 10 27.28 19.43 5.02
N VAL A 11 27.15 19.31 3.70
CA VAL A 11 25.91 19.62 2.98
C VAL A 11 24.76 18.76 3.50
N ASP A 12 24.99 17.47 3.70
CA ASP A 12 23.99 16.54 4.22
C ASP A 12 23.49 16.91 5.63
N ARG A 13 24.39 17.32 6.53
CA ARG A 13 24.03 17.81 7.87
C ARG A 13 23.24 19.11 7.81
N LEU A 14 23.63 20.03 6.94
CA LEU A 14 22.93 21.30 6.75
C LEU A 14 21.50 21.03 6.24
N ILE A 15 21.37 20.22 5.20
CA ILE A 15 20.10 19.76 4.65
C ILE A 15 19.24 19.13 5.76
N LEU A 16 19.79 18.19 6.54
CA LEU A 16 19.06 17.57 7.65
C LEU A 16 18.59 18.59 8.68
N SER A 17 19.43 19.56 9.05
CA SER A 17 19.06 20.60 10.02
C SER A 17 17.87 21.43 9.54
N VAL A 18 17.81 21.77 8.25
CA VAL A 18 16.66 22.45 7.66
C VAL A 18 15.39 21.60 7.77
N PHE A 19 15.47 20.29 7.48
CA PHE A 19 14.31 19.40 7.61
C PHE A 19 13.83 19.23 9.04
N VAL A 20 14.74 19.23 10.01
CA VAL A 20 14.37 19.18 11.44
C VAL A 20 13.63 20.45 11.82
N VAL A 21 14.12 21.62 11.41
CA VAL A 21 13.44 22.90 11.66
C VAL A 21 12.07 22.94 10.98
N GLU A 22 11.98 22.49 9.72
CA GLU A 22 10.72 22.37 8.99
C GLU A 22 9.73 21.45 9.72
N LEU A 23 10.18 20.26 10.15
CA LEU A 23 9.35 19.29 10.86
C LEU A 23 8.82 19.87 12.18
N VAL A 24 9.71 20.47 12.97
CA VAL A 24 9.36 21.10 14.25
C VAL A 24 8.35 22.22 14.02
N THR A 25 8.58 23.06 13.01
CA THR A 25 7.64 24.15 12.65
C THR A 25 6.27 23.61 12.25
N ARG A 26 6.21 22.52 11.45
CA ARG A 26 4.95 21.84 11.12
C ARG A 26 4.27 21.25 12.36
N ILE A 27 5.01 20.61 13.26
CA ILE A 27 4.46 20.08 14.52
C ILE A 27 3.85 21.21 15.36
N TYR A 28 4.53 22.35 15.50
CA TYR A 28 3.99 23.51 16.21
C TYR A 28 2.75 24.11 15.52
N ALA A 29 2.75 24.25 14.20
CA ALA A 29 1.64 24.84 13.46
C ALA A 29 0.37 23.97 13.46
N TYR A 30 0.51 22.65 13.33
CA TYR A 30 -0.61 21.71 13.26
C TYR A 30 -0.97 21.06 14.61
N GLY A 31 -0.09 21.14 15.61
CA GLY A 31 -0.31 20.57 16.94
C GLY A 31 -0.61 19.06 16.90
N PRO A 32 -1.59 18.56 17.68
CA PRO A 32 -1.97 17.14 17.68
C PRO A 32 -2.45 16.62 16.32
N ARG A 33 -3.02 17.49 15.46
CA ARG A 33 -3.46 17.12 14.11
C ARG A 33 -2.30 16.80 13.17
N PHE A 34 -1.08 17.14 13.54
CA PHE A 34 0.11 16.74 12.79
C PHE A 34 0.21 15.21 12.67
N PHE A 35 -0.02 14.50 13.78
CA PHE A 35 0.17 13.05 13.88
C PHE A 35 -0.93 12.23 13.20
N THR A 36 -2.04 12.84 12.81
CA THR A 36 -3.09 12.16 12.02
C THR A 36 -2.76 12.10 10.53
N GLY A 37 -1.78 12.88 10.06
CA GLY A 37 -1.34 12.85 8.66
C GLY A 37 -0.31 11.76 8.39
N ALA A 38 -0.65 10.78 7.54
CA ALA A 38 0.26 9.67 7.19
C ALA A 38 1.64 10.14 6.68
N TRP A 39 1.66 11.20 5.86
CA TRP A 39 2.90 11.78 5.31
C TRP A 39 3.73 12.51 6.38
N ASN A 40 3.08 13.14 7.34
CA ASN A 40 3.75 13.82 8.46
C ASN A 40 4.38 12.79 9.41
N LEU A 41 3.68 11.70 9.68
CA LEU A 41 4.22 10.58 10.45
C LEU A 41 5.41 9.93 9.73
N PHE A 42 5.31 9.71 8.41
CA PHE A 42 6.41 9.22 7.59
C PHE A 42 7.66 10.11 7.67
N ASP A 43 7.50 11.42 7.48
CA ASP A 43 8.61 12.39 7.60
C ASP A 43 9.24 12.35 9.00
N THR A 44 8.42 12.22 10.04
CA THR A 44 8.87 12.15 11.43
C THR A 44 9.73 10.91 11.68
N VAL A 45 9.31 9.75 11.18
CA VAL A 45 10.07 8.49 11.31
C VAL A 45 11.40 8.60 10.57
N ILE A 46 11.39 9.11 9.34
CA ILE A 46 12.60 9.25 8.51
C ILE A 46 13.61 10.23 9.12
N ILE A 47 13.14 11.40 9.58
CA ILE A 47 14.00 12.39 10.25
C ILE A 47 14.48 11.86 11.60
N GLY A 48 13.63 11.13 12.34
CA GLY A 48 14.01 10.45 13.57
C GLY A 48 15.16 9.48 13.38
N ILE A 49 15.07 8.57 12.40
CA ILE A 49 16.16 7.61 12.06
C ILE A 49 17.45 8.35 11.68
N ALA A 50 17.34 9.48 10.97
CA ALA A 50 18.50 10.28 10.58
C ALA A 50 19.20 10.97 11.77
N LEU A 51 18.47 11.29 12.83
CA LEU A 51 18.99 11.93 14.04
C LEU A 51 19.59 10.96 15.05
N VAL A 52 19.18 9.68 15.05
CA VAL A 52 19.67 8.70 16.03
C VAL A 52 21.19 8.52 15.88
N PRO A 53 21.97 8.70 16.97
CA PRO A 53 23.40 8.39 16.99
C PRO A 53 23.61 6.89 16.74
N ALA A 54 24.28 6.53 15.64
CA ALA A 54 24.55 5.15 15.29
C ALA A 54 25.86 4.67 15.97
N THR A 55 25.82 4.52 17.29
CA THR A 55 26.91 3.96 18.12
C THR A 55 26.60 2.51 18.53
N GLY A 56 27.59 1.62 18.45
CA GLY A 56 27.45 0.23 18.93
C GLY A 56 26.51 -0.65 18.08
N PRO A 57 25.70 -1.54 18.69
CA PRO A 57 24.81 -2.50 18.01
C PRO A 57 23.80 -1.86 17.04
N ALA A 58 23.56 -0.56 17.14
CA ALA A 58 22.71 0.21 16.25
C ALA A 58 23.41 0.61 14.93
N SER A 59 24.46 -0.09 14.52
CA SER A 59 25.19 0.15 13.26
C SER A 59 24.27 0.06 12.03
N VAL A 60 23.25 -0.79 12.08
CA VAL A 60 22.21 -0.91 11.03
C VAL A 60 21.47 0.41 10.83
N LEU A 61 21.22 1.20 11.89
CA LEU A 61 20.56 2.51 11.78
C LEU A 61 21.38 3.48 10.92
N ARG A 62 22.71 3.31 10.84
CA ARG A 62 23.56 4.08 9.93
C ARG A 62 23.20 3.80 8.47
N ALA A 63 22.99 2.53 8.12
CA ALA A 63 22.58 2.14 6.78
C ALA A 63 21.18 2.66 6.46
N LEU A 64 20.25 2.61 7.42
CA LEU A 64 18.89 3.14 7.26
C LEU A 64 18.82 4.65 7.00
N ARG A 65 19.89 5.42 7.22
CA ARG A 65 19.94 6.84 6.83
C ARG A 65 19.76 7.05 5.34
N ILE A 66 20.06 6.04 4.50
CA ILE A 66 19.77 6.11 3.06
C ILE A 66 18.26 6.27 2.77
N LEU A 67 17.40 5.80 3.69
CA LEU A 67 15.95 5.93 3.57
C LEU A 67 15.48 7.39 3.56
N ARG A 68 16.30 8.36 3.99
CA ARG A 68 15.94 9.78 3.87
C ARG A 68 15.70 10.24 2.44
N VAL A 69 16.27 9.54 1.44
CA VAL A 69 15.97 9.80 0.03
C VAL A 69 14.48 9.59 -0.26
N LEU A 70 13.83 8.68 0.48
CA LEU A 70 12.40 8.43 0.40
C LEU A 70 11.55 9.64 0.83
N ARG A 71 12.11 10.65 1.51
CA ARG A 71 11.39 11.92 1.73
C ARG A 71 10.98 12.59 0.42
N LEU A 72 11.63 12.28 -0.70
CA LEU A 72 11.18 12.78 -2.00
C LEU A 72 9.76 12.36 -2.30
N ILE A 73 9.34 11.18 -1.80
CA ILE A 73 7.96 10.71 -1.92
C ILE A 73 7.00 11.67 -1.22
N SER A 74 7.34 12.12 0.00
CA SER A 74 6.52 13.08 0.72
C SER A 74 6.66 14.49 0.14
N VAL A 75 7.77 14.91 -0.43
CA VAL A 75 7.86 16.27 -1.01
C VAL A 75 7.18 16.36 -2.38
N VAL A 76 7.23 15.30 -3.18
CA VAL A 76 6.78 15.30 -4.58
C VAL A 76 5.32 14.82 -4.67
N PRO A 77 4.36 15.68 -5.07
CA PRO A 77 2.94 15.32 -5.10
C PRO A 77 2.61 14.15 -6.03
N SER A 78 3.31 13.98 -7.15
CA SER A 78 3.10 12.85 -8.05
C SER A 78 3.47 11.52 -7.39
N LEU A 79 4.56 11.46 -6.62
CA LEU A 79 4.95 10.26 -5.87
C LEU A 79 3.94 9.93 -4.77
N ARG A 80 3.45 10.95 -4.04
CA ARG A 80 2.35 10.76 -3.08
C ARG A 80 1.11 10.16 -3.74
N LYS A 81 0.74 10.62 -4.93
CA LYS A 81 -0.41 10.08 -5.68
C LYS A 81 -0.22 8.62 -6.05
N VAL A 82 0.97 8.25 -6.56
CA VAL A 82 1.28 6.85 -6.93
C VAL A 82 1.18 5.93 -5.72
N ILE A 83 1.86 6.26 -4.62
CA ILE A 83 1.83 5.42 -3.42
C ILE A 83 0.45 5.45 -2.76
N GLY A 84 -0.21 6.60 -2.75
CA GLY A 84 -1.59 6.73 -2.29
C GLY A 84 -2.54 5.81 -3.05
N GLY A 85 -2.40 5.71 -4.37
CA GLY A 85 -3.17 4.77 -5.21
C GLY A 85 -2.88 3.31 -4.87
N LEU A 86 -1.61 2.93 -4.69
CA LEU A 86 -1.22 1.58 -4.26
C LEU A 86 -1.80 1.23 -2.88
N MET A 87 -1.71 2.17 -1.93
CA MET A 87 -2.24 1.98 -0.58
C MET A 87 -3.76 1.97 -0.56
N ALA A 88 -4.45 2.72 -1.43
CA ALA A 88 -5.91 2.74 -1.51
C ALA A 88 -6.51 1.43 -2.03
N ALA A 89 -5.72 0.61 -2.74
CA ALA A 89 -6.14 -0.71 -3.19
C ALA A 89 -6.07 -1.79 -2.09
N LEU A 90 -5.23 -1.59 -1.05
CA LEU A 90 -5.02 -2.60 0.00
C LEU A 90 -6.25 -2.86 0.91
N PRO A 91 -7.04 -1.86 1.34
CA PRO A 91 -8.16 -2.07 2.26
C PRO A 91 -9.23 -3.04 1.75
N GLY A 92 -9.50 -3.03 0.44
CA GLY A 92 -10.47 -3.95 -0.18
C GLY A 92 -10.11 -5.42 -0.03
N MET A 93 -8.91 -5.71 0.46
CA MET A 93 -8.31 -7.05 0.47
C MET A 93 -7.75 -7.46 1.82
N GLY A 94 -7.98 -6.65 2.86
CA GLY A 94 -7.48 -6.94 4.20
C GLY A 94 -7.87 -8.33 4.71
N SER A 95 -9.05 -8.83 4.32
CA SER A 95 -9.51 -10.19 4.63
C SER A 95 -8.62 -11.29 4.02
N VAL A 96 -8.22 -11.13 2.76
CA VAL A 96 -7.35 -12.09 2.06
C VAL A 96 -5.93 -12.06 2.62
N VAL A 97 -5.40 -10.85 2.90
CA VAL A 97 -4.09 -10.69 3.54
C VAL A 97 -4.08 -11.32 4.93
N LEU A 98 -5.13 -11.13 5.72
CA LEU A 98 -5.28 -11.75 7.04
C LEU A 98 -5.36 -13.27 6.95
N LEU A 99 -6.14 -13.80 6.00
CA LEU A 99 -6.22 -15.25 5.74
C LEU A 99 -4.86 -15.82 5.35
N MET A 100 -4.12 -15.14 4.46
CA MET A 100 -2.77 -15.54 4.06
C MET A 100 -1.81 -15.54 5.25
N ALA A 101 -1.85 -14.51 6.10
CA ALA A 101 -1.02 -14.45 7.30
C ALA A 101 -1.31 -15.60 8.27
N LEU A 102 -2.58 -15.96 8.44
CA LEU A 102 -3.00 -17.11 9.25
C LEU A 102 -2.49 -18.43 8.66
N VAL A 103 -2.65 -18.65 7.35
CA VAL A 103 -2.12 -19.82 6.65
C VAL A 103 -0.61 -19.91 6.84
N PHE A 104 0.12 -18.81 6.62
CA PHE A 104 1.56 -18.74 6.86
C PHE A 104 1.94 -19.12 8.28
N TYR A 105 1.23 -18.58 9.28
CA TYR A 105 1.50 -18.89 10.68
C TYR A 105 1.30 -20.38 11.00
N VAL A 106 0.16 -20.96 10.57
CA VAL A 106 -0.15 -22.37 10.81
C VAL A 106 0.89 -23.27 10.16
N PHE A 107 1.22 -23.03 8.89
CA PHE A 107 2.23 -23.82 8.18
C PHE A 107 3.64 -23.62 8.76
N SER A 108 3.98 -22.42 9.24
CA SER A 108 5.28 -22.17 9.88
C SER A 108 5.42 -22.97 11.18
N VAL A 109 4.38 -23.03 12.01
CA VAL A 109 4.36 -23.84 13.22
C VAL A 109 4.46 -25.33 12.88
N MET A 110 3.72 -25.79 11.86
CA MET A 110 3.78 -27.18 11.42
C MET A 110 5.16 -27.57 10.88
N ALA A 111 5.75 -26.76 9.99
CA ALA A 111 7.08 -27.00 9.44
C ALA A 111 8.14 -27.05 10.54
N THR A 112 8.05 -26.15 11.52
CA THR A 112 8.95 -26.14 12.68
C THR A 112 8.89 -27.46 13.44
N LYS A 113 7.67 -27.97 13.69
CA LYS A 113 7.47 -29.23 14.42
C LYS A 113 7.85 -30.47 13.63
N LEU A 114 7.59 -30.48 12.32
CA LEU A 114 7.81 -31.65 11.46
C LEU A 114 9.28 -31.79 11.05
N TYR A 115 9.93 -30.68 10.68
CA TYR A 115 11.24 -30.71 10.02
C TYR A 115 12.34 -30.01 10.83
N GLY A 116 12.01 -29.20 11.83
CA GLY A 116 12.97 -28.35 12.55
C GLY A 116 14.06 -29.09 13.31
N ALA A 117 13.81 -30.34 13.72
CA ALA A 117 14.83 -31.16 14.40
C ALA A 117 15.95 -31.61 13.45
N VAL A 118 15.62 -31.91 12.19
CA VAL A 118 16.57 -32.42 11.18
C VAL A 118 17.13 -31.28 10.33
N PHE A 119 16.31 -30.26 10.05
CA PHE A 119 16.64 -29.10 9.22
C PHE A 119 16.53 -27.79 10.02
N PRO A 120 17.39 -27.57 11.04
CA PRO A 120 17.28 -26.42 11.95
C PRO A 120 17.53 -25.07 11.26
N GLU A 121 18.32 -25.02 10.18
CA GLU A 121 18.56 -23.76 9.44
C GLU A 121 17.29 -23.25 8.76
N TRP A 122 16.49 -24.16 8.18
CA TRP A 122 15.28 -23.80 7.45
C TRP A 122 14.03 -23.78 8.34
N PHE A 123 13.96 -24.68 9.32
CA PHE A 123 12.75 -24.93 10.10
C PHE A 123 12.99 -24.94 11.62
N GLY A 124 14.17 -24.55 12.12
CA GLY A 124 14.48 -24.63 13.56
C GLY A 124 13.72 -23.64 14.45
N SER A 125 13.07 -22.64 13.86
CA SER A 125 12.18 -21.72 14.56
C SER A 125 10.98 -21.34 13.69
N ILE A 126 9.94 -20.78 14.30
CA ILE A 126 8.76 -20.29 13.56
C ILE A 126 9.18 -19.21 12.55
N ALA A 127 10.12 -18.34 12.91
CA ALA A 127 10.61 -17.28 12.01
C ALA A 127 11.43 -17.85 10.84
N ALA A 128 12.31 -18.83 11.09
CA ALA A 128 13.05 -19.53 10.05
C ALA A 128 12.09 -20.27 9.10
N SER A 129 11.11 -20.98 9.65
CA SER A 129 10.08 -21.66 8.88
C SER A 129 9.26 -20.69 8.04
N ALA A 130 8.86 -19.54 8.59
CA ALA A 130 8.12 -18.51 7.88
C ALA A 130 8.93 -17.93 6.71
N TYR A 131 10.24 -17.71 6.90
CA TYR A 131 11.14 -17.26 5.85
C TYR A 131 11.28 -18.32 4.74
N THR A 132 11.52 -19.58 5.10
CA THR A 132 11.61 -20.68 4.14
C THR A 132 10.29 -20.89 3.37
N LEU A 133 9.16 -20.82 4.05
CA LEU A 133 7.84 -20.90 3.41
C LEU A 133 7.55 -19.70 2.52
N PHE A 134 8.09 -18.51 2.83
CA PHE A 134 8.04 -17.36 1.93
C PHE A 134 8.84 -17.62 0.65
N GLN A 135 10.06 -18.16 0.78
CA GLN A 135 10.87 -18.61 -0.38
C GLN A 135 10.10 -19.64 -1.23
N VAL A 136 9.53 -20.66 -0.59
CA VAL A 136 8.70 -21.68 -1.26
C VAL A 136 7.48 -21.06 -1.96
N MET A 137 6.78 -20.11 -1.34
CA MET A 137 5.65 -19.40 -1.95
C MET A 137 6.08 -18.64 -3.21
N THR A 138 7.26 -18.02 -3.22
CA THR A 138 7.82 -17.36 -4.41
C THR A 138 8.31 -18.33 -5.49
N LEU A 139 8.20 -19.64 -5.24
CA LEU A 139 8.70 -20.73 -6.09
C LEU A 139 10.21 -20.69 -6.33
N GLU A 140 10.95 -19.92 -5.53
CA GLU A 140 12.40 -19.82 -5.62
C GLU A 140 13.03 -21.08 -5.04
N SER A 141 13.72 -21.85 -5.88
CA SER A 141 14.43 -23.09 -5.52
C SER A 141 13.63 -24.08 -4.65
N TRP A 142 12.30 -24.02 -4.68
CA TRP A 142 11.46 -24.71 -3.71
C TRP A 142 11.64 -26.23 -3.76
N SER A 143 11.79 -26.82 -4.96
CA SER A 143 11.97 -28.26 -5.11
C SER A 143 13.41 -28.68 -4.88
N MET A 144 14.36 -28.18 -5.67
CA MET A 144 15.76 -28.60 -5.62
C MET A 144 16.49 -28.13 -4.36
N GLY A 145 16.16 -26.94 -3.84
CA GLY A 145 16.83 -26.34 -2.71
C GLY A 145 16.22 -26.70 -1.35
N ILE A 146 14.92 -27.05 -1.29
CA ILE A 146 14.23 -27.31 -0.03
C ILE A 146 13.57 -28.71 -0.03
N VAL A 147 12.55 -28.93 -0.86
CA VAL A 147 11.68 -30.11 -0.71
C VAL A 147 12.38 -31.43 -1.03
N ARG A 148 13.27 -31.48 -2.03
CA ARG A 148 14.02 -32.70 -2.38
C ARG A 148 14.98 -33.12 -1.26
N PRO A 149 15.85 -32.24 -0.71
CA PRO A 149 16.63 -32.55 0.48
C PRO A 149 15.76 -33.00 1.67
N VAL A 150 14.62 -32.33 1.91
CA VAL A 150 13.70 -32.75 2.97
C VAL A 150 13.11 -34.14 2.70
N MET A 151 12.84 -34.50 1.44
CA MET A 151 12.31 -35.82 1.06
C MET A 151 13.32 -36.96 1.19
N GLU A 152 14.63 -36.69 1.25
CA GLU A 152 15.64 -37.72 1.53
C GLU A 152 15.45 -38.29 2.95
N GLU A 153 15.05 -37.46 3.90
CA GLU A 153 14.75 -37.85 5.29
C GLU A 153 13.25 -38.11 5.54
N PHE A 154 12.38 -37.36 4.85
CA PHE A 154 10.93 -37.42 4.99
C PHE A 154 10.25 -37.65 3.62
N PRO A 155 10.17 -38.90 3.11
CA PRO A 155 9.70 -39.18 1.74
C PRO A 155 8.31 -38.64 1.40
N SER A 156 7.45 -38.43 2.40
CA SER A 156 6.10 -37.89 2.27
C SER A 156 6.01 -36.36 2.41
N ALA A 157 7.12 -35.63 2.53
CA ALA A 157 7.13 -34.18 2.73
C ALA A 157 6.41 -33.39 1.63
N TRP A 158 6.32 -33.95 0.41
CA TRP A 158 5.54 -33.36 -0.68
C TRP A 158 4.06 -33.17 -0.33
N LEU A 159 3.48 -34.00 0.56
CA LEU A 159 2.10 -33.85 1.06
C LEU A 159 1.91 -32.58 1.89
N PHE A 160 2.98 -32.01 2.43
CA PHE A 160 2.95 -30.74 3.14
C PHE A 160 3.18 -29.56 2.18
N PHE A 161 4.24 -29.64 1.37
CA PHE A 161 4.66 -28.52 0.53
C PHE A 161 3.78 -28.30 -0.71
N LEU A 162 3.27 -29.35 -1.36
CA LEU A 162 2.43 -29.15 -2.55
C LEU A 162 1.09 -28.46 -2.22
N PRO A 163 0.33 -28.87 -1.18
CA PRO A 163 -0.88 -28.13 -0.79
C PRO A 163 -0.59 -26.70 -0.35
N PHE A 164 0.53 -26.47 0.34
CA PHE A 164 0.97 -25.11 0.69
C PHE A 164 1.18 -24.25 -0.55
N ILE A 165 1.92 -24.76 -1.54
CA ILE A 165 2.20 -24.06 -2.81
C ILE A 165 0.90 -23.79 -3.56
N LEU A 166 0.03 -24.79 -3.73
CA LEU A 166 -1.24 -24.62 -4.43
C LEU A 166 -2.13 -23.58 -3.75
N CYS A 167 -2.27 -23.65 -2.42
CA CYS A 167 -3.07 -22.70 -1.65
C CYS A 167 -2.51 -21.28 -1.74
N THR A 168 -1.21 -21.10 -1.53
CA THR A 168 -0.59 -19.77 -1.53
C THR A 168 -0.51 -19.17 -2.93
N ALA A 169 -0.12 -19.94 -3.95
CA ALA A 169 -0.10 -19.47 -5.34
C ALA A 169 -1.49 -19.06 -5.84
N PHE A 170 -2.51 -19.88 -5.55
CA PHE A 170 -3.90 -19.55 -5.88
C PHE A 170 -4.38 -18.29 -5.16
N THR A 171 -4.05 -18.15 -3.87
CA THR A 171 -4.45 -16.98 -3.09
C THR A 171 -3.75 -15.71 -3.57
N VAL A 172 -2.45 -15.76 -3.91
CA VAL A 172 -1.72 -14.61 -4.49
C VAL A 172 -2.31 -14.22 -5.85
N LEU A 173 -2.65 -15.21 -6.69
CA LEU A 173 -3.29 -14.94 -7.98
C LEU A 173 -4.65 -14.27 -7.81
N ASN A 174 -5.50 -14.80 -6.92
CA ASN A 174 -6.80 -14.19 -6.61
C ASN A 174 -6.66 -12.81 -5.96
N LEU A 175 -5.61 -12.59 -5.17
CA LEU A 175 -5.30 -11.28 -4.63
C LEU A 175 -5.02 -10.30 -5.80
N PHE A 176 -4.13 -10.67 -6.71
CA PHE A 176 -3.82 -9.83 -7.86
C PHE A 176 -5.05 -9.51 -8.73
N ILE A 177 -5.86 -10.54 -9.03
CA ILE A 177 -7.12 -10.37 -9.76
C ILE A 177 -8.07 -9.44 -8.99
N GLY A 178 -8.20 -9.63 -7.67
CA GLY A 178 -9.05 -8.79 -6.83
C GLY A 178 -8.63 -7.32 -6.82
N ILE A 179 -7.32 -7.01 -6.79
CA ILE A 179 -6.81 -5.63 -6.94
C ILE A 179 -7.23 -5.06 -8.28
N MET A 180 -6.98 -5.80 -9.36
CA MET A 180 -7.24 -5.35 -10.73
C MET A 180 -8.73 -5.10 -10.96
N VAL A 181 -9.58 -6.04 -10.55
CA VAL A 181 -11.04 -5.92 -10.67
C VAL A 181 -11.55 -4.76 -9.83
N SER A 182 -11.05 -4.59 -8.61
CA SER A 182 -11.45 -3.47 -7.75
C SER A 182 -11.07 -2.11 -8.35
N ALA A 183 -9.88 -2.01 -8.95
CA ALA A 183 -9.44 -0.80 -9.64
C ALA A 183 -10.30 -0.49 -10.88
N MET A 184 -10.60 -1.49 -11.71
CA MET A 184 -11.46 -1.33 -12.89
C MET A 184 -12.90 -0.98 -12.51
N GLN A 185 -13.44 -1.62 -11.47
CA GLN A 185 -14.79 -1.34 -10.97
C GLN A 185 -14.89 0.09 -10.42
N GLN A 186 -13.87 0.55 -9.68
CA GLN A 186 -13.83 1.92 -9.17
C GLN A 186 -13.79 2.96 -10.30
N GLU A 187 -13.04 2.71 -11.38
CA GLU A 187 -13.02 3.58 -12.56
C GLU A 187 -14.38 3.61 -13.28
N HIS A 188 -15.01 2.43 -13.42
CA HIS A 188 -16.31 2.30 -14.06
C HIS A 188 -17.41 3.02 -13.25
N GLU A 189 -17.44 2.84 -11.93
CA GLU A 189 -18.39 3.51 -11.04
C GLU A 189 -18.22 5.04 -11.06
N GLN A 190 -16.97 5.53 -11.07
CA GLN A 190 -16.70 6.97 -11.20
C GLN A 190 -17.18 7.55 -12.52
N THR A 191 -17.07 6.79 -13.60
CA THR A 191 -17.54 7.22 -14.94
C THR A 191 -19.07 7.21 -14.99
N ALA A 192 -19.70 6.13 -14.54
CA ALA A 192 -21.15 6.01 -14.48
C ALA A 192 -21.81 7.09 -13.60
N GLU A 193 -21.19 7.44 -12.47
CA GLU A 193 -21.68 8.50 -11.59
C GLU A 193 -21.58 9.88 -12.26
N LYS A 194 -20.49 10.17 -12.99
CA LYS A 194 -20.36 11.40 -13.78
C LYS A 194 -21.42 11.48 -14.87
N ASP A 195 -21.65 10.40 -15.60
CA ASP A 195 -22.66 10.34 -16.65
C ASP A 195 -24.07 10.55 -16.06
N ARG A 196 -24.36 9.94 -14.91
CA ARG A 196 -25.63 10.12 -14.20
C ARG A 196 -25.82 11.56 -13.71
N GLN A 197 -24.77 12.20 -13.20
CA GLN A 197 -24.79 13.61 -12.79
C GLN A 197 -25.00 14.54 -13.97
N MET A 198 -24.39 14.25 -15.13
CA MET A 198 -24.63 14.98 -16.37
C MET A 198 -26.10 14.88 -16.80
N ILE A 199 -26.64 13.65 -16.89
CA ILE A 199 -28.05 13.44 -17.27
C ILE A 199 -29.01 14.16 -16.32
N HIS A 200 -28.73 14.11 -15.00
CA HIS A 200 -29.56 14.81 -14.02
C HIS A 200 -29.52 16.33 -14.23
N THR A 201 -28.33 16.88 -14.45
CA THR A 201 -28.14 18.32 -14.71
C THR A 201 -28.85 18.74 -16.00
N GLU A 202 -28.70 17.96 -17.07
CA GLU A 202 -29.40 18.21 -18.34
C GLU A 202 -30.93 18.13 -18.18
N THR A 203 -31.42 17.13 -17.45
CA THR A 203 -32.86 16.97 -17.18
C THR A 203 -33.41 18.14 -16.38
N GLU A 204 -32.69 18.63 -15.36
CA GLU A 204 -33.10 19.81 -14.59
C GLU A 204 -33.15 21.07 -15.46
N LEU A 205 -32.15 21.27 -16.34
CA LEU A 205 -32.14 22.36 -17.30
C LEU A 205 -33.34 22.29 -18.24
N VAL A 206 -33.60 21.12 -18.85
CA VAL A 206 -34.75 20.91 -19.74
C VAL A 206 -36.08 21.18 -19.01
N LEU A 207 -36.23 20.69 -17.77
CA LEU A 207 -37.44 20.95 -16.98
C LEU A 207 -37.63 22.43 -16.66
N SER A 208 -36.54 23.17 -16.42
CA SER A 208 -36.59 24.60 -16.18
C SER A 208 -37.06 25.37 -17.41
N GLU A 209 -36.54 25.02 -18.60
CA GLU A 209 -36.95 25.60 -19.88
C GLU A 209 -38.41 25.28 -20.22
N VAL A 210 -38.84 24.03 -20.03
CA VAL A 210 -40.25 23.64 -20.21
C VAL A 210 -41.18 24.42 -19.28
N ARG A 211 -40.77 24.69 -18.03
CA ARG A 211 -41.56 25.52 -17.10
C ARG A 211 -41.62 26.98 -17.54
N ALA A 212 -40.52 27.54 -18.07
CA ALA A 212 -40.49 28.90 -18.59
C ALA A 212 -41.42 29.06 -19.80
N LEU A 213 -41.31 28.15 -20.78
CA LEU A 213 -42.20 28.11 -21.95
C LEU A 213 -43.67 27.97 -21.57
N ARG A 214 -44.00 27.12 -20.60
CA ARG A 214 -45.40 26.97 -20.12
C ARG A 214 -45.96 28.27 -19.53
N LYS A 215 -45.14 29.04 -18.80
CA LYS A 215 -45.55 30.35 -18.27
C LYS A 215 -45.80 31.35 -19.39
N GLU A 216 -44.91 31.41 -20.38
CA GLU A 216 -45.04 32.30 -21.53
C GLU A 216 -46.29 31.98 -22.37
N VAL A 217 -46.54 30.70 -22.65
CA VAL A 217 -47.75 30.27 -23.36
C VAL A 217 -49.04 30.61 -22.59
N ALA A 218 -49.03 30.49 -21.25
CA ALA A 218 -50.18 30.85 -20.44
C ALA A 218 -50.48 32.36 -20.49
N GLU A 219 -49.43 33.19 -20.46
CA GLU A 219 -49.54 34.64 -20.58
C GLU A 219 -50.08 35.05 -21.97
N LEU A 220 -49.55 34.47 -23.05
CA LEU A 220 -50.02 34.72 -24.41
C LEU A 220 -51.51 34.32 -24.59
N ARG A 221 -51.92 33.18 -24.02
CA ARG A 221 -53.35 32.76 -24.06
C ARG A 221 -54.26 33.76 -23.36
N LYS A 222 -53.84 34.29 -22.21
CA LYS A 222 -54.60 35.29 -21.46
C LYS A 222 -54.79 36.58 -22.27
N GLN A 223 -53.72 37.09 -22.87
CA GLN A 223 -53.77 38.28 -23.73
C GLN A 223 -54.65 38.10 -24.97
N THR A 224 -54.71 36.89 -25.52
CA THR A 224 -55.56 36.58 -26.69
C THR A 224 -57.05 36.53 -26.28
N SER A 225 -57.35 36.00 -25.10
CA SER A 225 -58.72 35.95 -24.55
C SER A 225 -59.27 37.32 -24.16
N GLU A 226 -58.43 38.29 -23.79
CA GLU A 226 -58.87 39.67 -23.45
C GLU A 226 -59.13 40.54 -24.69
N LYS A 227 -58.65 40.12 -25.87
CA LYS A 227 -58.83 40.83 -27.15
C LYS A 227 -60.04 40.38 -27.97
N THR A 228 -60.78 39.37 -27.51
CA THR A 228 -61.96 38.81 -28.18
C THR A 228 -63.22 39.17 -27.40
#